data_AF-A0A2W4N747-F1
#
_entry.id   AF-A0A2W4N747-F1
#
_cell.length_a   1.000
_cell.length_b   1.000
_cell.length_c   1.000
_cell.angle_alpha   90.00
_cell.angle_beta   90.00
_cell.angle_gamma   90.00
#
_symmetry.space_group_name_H-M   'P 1'
#
loop_
_entity.id
_entity.type
_entity.pdbx_description
1 polymer ?
#
loop_
_entity_poly.entity_id
_entity_poly.type
_entity_poly.pdbx_seq_one_letter_code
_entity_poly.pdbx_strand_id
1 'polypeptide(L)'
;SYGRAYPIFAVLGLIALAATRFAGPRPLAILTLILVHGIAGLIIFGLPLWLSFKGLAPGGFAWVGVGGGLIGIGGIALAFLKAGKPILPAEVILLILAPLLLLMTASFAAGFLASARK
;
A
#
# COMPACT_ATOMS: atom_id res chain seq x y z
N SER A 1 -1.85 -11.77 20.64
CA SER A 1 -2.83 -12.04 19.56
C SER A 1 -2.75 -10.93 18.51
N TYR A 2 -1.93 -11.11 17.47
CA TYR A 2 -1.75 -10.10 16.41
C TYR A 2 -3.02 -9.89 15.56
N GLY A 3 -3.87 -10.92 15.46
CA GLY A 3 -5.12 -10.86 14.71
C GLY A 3 -6.14 -9.84 15.23
N ARG A 4 -6.00 -9.35 16.47
CA ARG A 4 -6.87 -8.30 17.03
C ARG A 4 -6.25 -6.90 16.93
N ALA A 5 -4.93 -6.80 16.96
CA ALA A 5 -4.23 -5.51 16.96
C ALA A 5 -4.34 -4.79 15.60
N TYR A 6 -4.15 -5.52 14.50
CA TYR A 6 -4.24 -4.95 13.15
C TYR A 6 -5.62 -4.37 12.79
N PRO A 7 -6.75 -5.06 13.00
CA PRO A 7 -8.06 -4.47 12.68
C PRO A 7 -8.37 -3.25 13.56
N ILE A 8 -7.93 -3.24 14.83
CA ILE A 8 -8.05 -2.05 15.69
C ILE A 8 -7.25 -0.89 15.09
N PHE A 9 -5.99 -1.12 14.70
CA PHE A 9 -5.17 -0.12 14.01
C PHE A 9 -5.84 0.36 12.72
N ALA A 10 -6.38 -0.54 11.90
CA ALA A 10 -7.01 -0.18 10.64
C ALA A 10 -8.26 0.70 10.84
N VAL A 11 -9.13 0.33 11.78
CA VAL A 11 -10.35 1.09 12.08
C VAL A 11 -10.02 2.45 12.71
N LEU A 12 -9.20 2.47 13.76
CA LEU A 12 -8.81 3.72 14.42
C LEU A 12 -8.01 4.63 13.48
N GLY A 13 -7.11 4.04 12.69
CA GLY A 13 -6.32 4.75 11.69
C GLY A 13 -7.19 5.38 10.61
N LEU A 14 -8.19 4.64 10.09
CA LEU A 14 -9.13 5.17 9.10
C LEU A 14 -9.99 6.30 9.68
N ILE A 15 -10.50 6.15 10.91
CA ILE A 15 -11.26 7.19 11.62
C ILE A 15 -10.39 8.43 11.80
N ALA A 16 -9.15 8.26 12.28
CA ALA A 16 -8.21 9.36 12.46
C ALA A 16 -7.90 10.05 11.13
N LEU A 17 -7.69 9.29 10.06
CA LEU A 17 -7.45 9.82 8.72
C LEU A 17 -8.65 10.68 8.26
N ALA A 18 -9.87 10.17 8.39
CA ALA A 18 -11.09 10.90 8.02
C ALA A 18 -11.27 12.16 8.87
N ALA A 19 -11.18 12.05 10.20
CA ALA A 19 -11.36 13.18 11.12
C ALA A 19 -10.34 14.29 10.85
N THR A 20 -9.05 13.94 10.74
CA THR A 20 -8.00 14.93 10.49
C THR A 20 -8.06 15.51 9.09
N ARG A 21 -8.55 14.75 8.09
CA ARG A 21 -8.69 15.22 6.71
C ARG A 21 -9.81 16.23 6.52
N PHE A 22 -10.93 16.08 7.22
CA PHE A 22 -12.11 16.94 7.05
C PHE A 22 -12.28 18.02 8.11
N ALA A 23 -11.74 17.82 9.32
CA ALA A 23 -11.93 18.75 10.45
C ALA A 23 -10.62 19.16 11.14
N GLY A 24 -9.48 18.56 10.79
CA GLY A 24 -8.20 18.79 11.46
C GLY A 24 -7.34 19.90 10.82
N PRO A 25 -6.39 20.48 11.56
CA PRO A 25 -5.40 21.37 11.00
C PRO A 25 -4.48 20.61 10.03
N ARG A 26 -4.05 21.29 8.96
CA ARG A 26 -3.28 20.68 7.85
C ARG A 26 -2.03 19.89 8.29
N PRO A 27 -1.20 20.33 9.26
CA PRO A 27 -0.05 19.55 9.72
C PRO A 27 -0.45 18.22 10.36
N LEU A 28 -1.55 18.20 11.11
CA LEU A 28 -2.05 16.99 11.76
C LEU A 28 -2.54 15.98 10.71
N ALA A 29 -3.26 16.44 9.69
CA ALA A 29 -3.68 15.57 8.58
C ALA A 29 -2.49 14.94 7.84
N ILE A 30 -1.41 15.69 7.65
CA ILE A 30 -0.18 15.17 7.02
C ILE A 30 0.50 14.14 7.92
N LEU A 31 0.63 14.42 9.21
CA LEU A 31 1.24 13.50 10.17
C LEU A 31 0.45 12.19 10.26
N THR A 32 -0.88 12.27 10.42
CA THR A 32 -1.76 11.11 10.47
C THR A 32 -1.68 10.29 9.18
N LEU A 33 -1.65 10.95 8.02
CA LEU A 33 -1.46 10.28 6.74
C LEU A 33 -0.14 9.52 6.69
N ILE A 34 0.98 10.17 7.01
CA ILE A 34 2.31 9.55 6.95
C ILE A 34 2.38 8.31 7.85
N LEU A 35 1.85 8.40 9.07
CA LEU A 35 1.88 7.29 10.02
C LEU A 35 0.96 6.15 9.60
N VAL A 36 -0.33 6.43 9.38
CA VAL A 36 -1.32 5.37 9.10
C VAL A 36 -1.05 4.72 7.75
N HIS A 37 -0.90 5.52 6.69
CA HIS A 37 -0.65 5.01 5.35
C HIS A 37 0.73 4.36 5.23
N GLY A 38 1.76 4.94 5.86
CA GLY A 38 3.11 4.39 5.84
C GLY A 38 3.18 3.00 6.47
N ILE A 39 2.60 2.84 7.67
CA ILE A 39 2.55 1.54 8.36
C ILE A 39 1.74 0.53 7.53
N ALA A 40 0.55 0.92 7.03
CA ALA A 40 -0.27 0.04 6.21
C ALA A 40 0.44 -0.38 4.92
N GLY A 41 1.12 0.55 4.23
CA GLY A 41 1.89 0.28 3.02
C GLY A 41 3.04 -0.70 3.28
N LEU A 42 3.80 -0.50 4.35
CA LEU A 42 4.88 -1.43 4.76
C LEU A 42 4.34 -2.82 5.08
N ILE A 43 3.18 -2.91 5.72
CA ILE A 43 2.53 -4.20 6.02
C ILE A 43 2.11 -4.89 4.71
N ILE A 44 1.41 -4.21 3.81
CA ILE A 44 0.91 -4.80 2.55
C ILE A 44 2.07 -5.22 1.63
N PHE A 45 3.16 -4.46 1.59
CA PHE A 45 4.35 -4.79 0.82
C PHE A 45 5.19 -5.89 1.49
N GLY A 46 5.62 -5.66 2.73
CA GLY A 46 6.67 -6.45 3.37
C GLY A 46 6.18 -7.75 4.01
N LEU A 47 4.99 -7.74 4.62
CA LEU A 47 4.50 -8.90 5.38
C LEU A 47 4.23 -10.12 4.49
N PRO A 48 3.56 -10.01 3.32
CA PRO A 48 3.34 -11.16 2.44
C PRO A 48 4.63 -11.77 1.91
N LEU A 49 5.63 -10.94 1.58
CA LEU A 49 6.96 -11.40 1.14
C LEU A 49 7.64 -12.19 2.27
N TRP A 50 7.70 -11.59 3.46
CA TRP A 50 8.38 -12.19 4.61
C TRP A 50 7.74 -13.52 5.02
N LEU A 51 6.41 -13.57 5.14
CA LEU A 51 5.70 -14.80 5.50
C LEU A 51 5.88 -15.92 4.47
N SER A 52 5.85 -15.57 3.18
CA SER A 52 6.06 -16.53 2.10
C SER A 52 7.49 -17.09 2.09
N PHE A 53 8.51 -16.23 2.26
CA PHE A 53 9.91 -16.65 2.32
C PHE A 53 10.26 -17.45 3.57
N LYS A 54 9.55 -17.21 4.67
CA LYS A 54 9.67 -18.02 5.90
C LYS A 54 8.88 -19.32 5.84
N GLY A 55 8.13 -19.58 4.77
CA GLY A 55 7.26 -20.75 4.66
C GLY A 55 6.08 -20.73 5.64
N LEU A 56 5.78 -19.57 6.23
CA LEU A 56 4.67 -19.36 7.17
C LEU A 56 3.34 -19.03 6.44
N ALA A 57 3.42 -18.74 5.14
CA ALA A 57 2.29 -18.60 4.24
C ALA A 57 2.60 -19.34 2.92
N PRO A 58 1.59 -19.69 2.10
CA PRO A 58 1.81 -20.24 0.78
C PRO A 58 2.74 -19.35 -0.04
N GLY A 59 3.70 -19.94 -0.76
CA GLY A 59 4.67 -19.16 -1.56
C GLY A 59 4.01 -18.22 -2.57
N GLY A 60 2.83 -18.56 -3.08
CA GLY A 60 2.03 -17.69 -3.95
C GLY A 60 1.60 -16.38 -3.29
N PHE A 61 1.49 -16.33 -1.96
CA PHE A 61 1.09 -15.12 -1.22
C PHE A 61 2.09 -13.97 -1.39
N ALA A 62 3.34 -14.25 -1.77
CA ALA A 62 4.36 -13.25 -2.10
C ALA A 62 3.91 -12.26 -3.18
N TRP A 63 3.04 -12.69 -4.11
CA TRP A 63 2.48 -11.82 -5.15
C TRP A 63 1.64 -10.66 -4.58
N VAL A 64 1.05 -10.83 -3.40
CA VAL A 64 0.39 -9.71 -2.69
C VAL A 64 1.43 -8.65 -2.32
N GLY A 65 2.60 -9.05 -1.84
CA GLY A 65 3.69 -8.12 -1.54
C GLY A 65 4.22 -7.44 -2.80
N VAL A 66 4.36 -8.16 -3.91
CA VAL A 66 4.72 -7.59 -5.22
C VAL A 66 3.72 -6.51 -5.65
N GLY A 67 2.42 -6.80 -5.56
CA GLY A 67 1.37 -5.81 -5.84
C GLY A 67 1.47 -4.57 -4.95
N GLY A 68 1.77 -4.76 -3.66
CA GLY A 68 2.02 -3.68 -2.70
C GLY A 68 3.21 -2.80 -3.09
N GLY A 69 4.28 -3.41 -3.61
CA GLY A 69 5.44 -2.70 -4.14
C GLY A 69 5.10 -1.88 -5.38
N LEU A 70 4.33 -2.46 -6.31
CA LEU A 70 3.91 -1.77 -7.54
C LEU A 70 3.12 -0.50 -7.23
N ILE A 71 2.08 -0.57 -6.38
CA ILE A 71 1.34 0.64 -5.97
C ILE A 71 2.20 1.60 -5.17
N GLY A 72 3.15 1.11 -4.38
CA GLY A 72 4.14 1.95 -3.69
C GLY A 72 4.94 2.81 -4.66
N ILE A 73 5.43 2.22 -5.76
CA ILE A 73 6.15 2.95 -6.83
C ILE A 73 5.25 4.03 -7.45
N GLY A 74 4.02 3.68 -7.80
CA GLY A 74 3.04 4.64 -8.35
C GLY A 74 2.73 5.78 -7.37
N GLY A 75 2.54 5.47 -6.09
CA GLY A 75 2.28 6.44 -5.03
C GLY A 75 3.44 7.41 -4.81
N ILE A 76 4.68 6.91 -4.83
CA ILE A 76 5.88 7.74 -4.73
C ILE A 76 5.98 8.67 -5.94
N ALA A 77 5.81 8.14 -7.17
CA ALA A 77 5.85 8.97 -8.37
C ALA A 77 4.84 10.12 -8.33
N LEU A 78 3.60 9.83 -7.93
CA LEU A 78 2.54 10.84 -7.76
C LEU A 78 2.84 11.84 -6.62
N ALA A 79 3.47 11.40 -5.53
CA ALA A 79 3.85 12.28 -4.43
C ALA A 79 4.90 13.31 -4.85
N PHE A 80 5.93 12.88 -5.60
CA PHE A 80 6.97 13.78 -6.15
C PHE A 80 6.40 14.73 -7.20
N LEU A 81 5.48 14.25 -8.06
CA LEU A 81 4.75 15.09 -9.00
C LEU A 81 3.97 16.19 -8.27
N LYS A 82 3.22 15.83 -7.22
CA LYS A 82 2.46 16.79 -6.41
C LYS A 82 3.35 17.76 -5.62
N ALA A 83 4.55 17.36 -5.26
CA ALA A 83 5.53 18.20 -4.57
C ALA A 83 6.23 19.21 -5.50
N GLY A 84 5.94 19.21 -6.80
CA GLY A 84 6.58 20.08 -7.79
C GLY A 84 8.02 19.69 -8.12
N LYS A 85 8.46 18.50 -7.69
CA LYS A 85 9.80 17.94 -7.96
C LYS A 85 9.67 16.55 -8.57
N PRO A 86 9.04 16.41 -9.76
CA PRO A 86 8.77 15.11 -10.33
C PRO A 86 10.07 14.33 -10.61
N ILE A 87 10.06 13.03 -10.31
CA ILE A 87 11.18 12.11 -10.62
C ILE A 87 11.18 11.67 -12.09
N LEU A 88 10.04 11.79 -12.77
CA LEU A 88 9.80 11.47 -14.18
C LEU A 88 8.83 12.52 -14.76
N PRO A 89 8.82 12.76 -16.08
CA PRO A 89 7.85 13.67 -16.69
C PRO A 89 6.41 13.31 -16.32
N ALA A 90 5.55 14.32 -16.13
CA ALA A 90 4.18 14.12 -15.69
C ALA A 90 3.40 13.21 -16.66
N GLU A 91 3.65 13.39 -17.96
CA GLU A 91 3.07 12.61 -19.05
C GLU A 91 3.45 11.14 -18.92
N VAL A 92 4.71 10.85 -18.56
CA VAL A 92 5.19 9.48 -18.34
C VAL A 92 4.54 8.88 -17.10
N ILE A 93 4.46 9.61 -15.99
CA ILE A 93 3.83 9.14 -14.75
C ILE A 93 2.37 8.76 -15.00
N LEU A 94 1.62 9.62 -15.68
CA LEU A 94 0.20 9.39 -15.97
C LEU A 94 0.00 8.28 -17.00
N LEU A 95 0.89 8.15 -17.99
CA LEU A 95 0.87 7.07 -18.98
C LEU A 95 1.08 5.69 -18.32
N ILE A 96 2.06 5.58 -17.40
CA ILE A 96 2.38 4.30 -16.75
C ILE A 96 1.43 3.97 -15.59
N LEU A 97 0.66 4.93 -15.08
CA LEU A 97 -0.18 4.72 -13.90
C LEU A 97 -1.24 3.65 -14.15
N ALA A 98 -1.96 3.71 -15.27
CA ALA A 98 -2.99 2.72 -15.61
C ALA A 98 -2.44 1.29 -15.74
N PRO A 99 -1.39 1.00 -16.54
CA PRO A 99 -0.82 -0.34 -16.61
C PRO A 99 -0.20 -0.79 -15.28
N LEU A 100 0.38 0.12 -14.49
CA LEU A 100 0.90 -0.20 -13.16
C LEU A 100 -0.21 -0.64 -12.20
N LEU A 101 -1.37 0.04 -12.23
CA LEU A 101 -2.54 -0.34 -11.43
C LEU A 101 -3.13 -1.69 -11.89
N LEU A 102 -3.11 -1.96 -13.19
CA LEU A 102 -3.51 -3.26 -13.74
C LEU A 102 -2.58 -4.37 -13.23
N LEU A 103 -1.27 -4.17 -13.30
CA LEU A 103 -0.27 -5.13 -12.80
C LEU A 103 -0.37 -5.33 -11.29
N MET A 104 -0.62 -4.27 -10.51
CA MET A 104 -0.87 -4.38 -9.08
C MET A 104 -2.09 -5.25 -8.81
N THR A 105 -3.21 -5.01 -9.50
CA THR A 105 -4.44 -5.77 -9.33
C THR A 105 -4.24 -7.24 -9.72
N ALA A 106 -3.57 -7.49 -10.84
CA ALA A 106 -3.23 -8.83 -11.30
C ALA A 106 -2.34 -9.57 -10.28
N SER A 107 -1.37 -8.87 -9.68
CA SER A 107 -0.50 -9.43 -8.64
C SER A 107 -1.28 -9.79 -7.38
N PHE A 108 -2.18 -8.92 -6.91
CA PHE A 108 -3.06 -9.24 -5.78
C PHE A 108 -3.94 -10.47 -6.08
N ALA A 109 -4.60 -10.48 -7.23
CA ALA A 109 -5.46 -11.59 -7.64
C ALA A 109 -4.69 -12.92 -7.73
N ALA A 110 -3.51 -12.90 -8.36
CA ALA A 110 -2.62 -14.05 -8.45
C ALA A 110 -2.18 -14.52 -7.06
N GLY A 111 -1.84 -13.60 -6.17
CA GLY A 111 -1.42 -13.92 -4.80
C GLY A 111 -2.49 -14.64 -3.99
N PHE A 112 -3.74 -14.15 -4.04
CA PHE A 112 -4.85 -14.82 -3.37
C PHE A 112 -5.22 -16.15 -4.04
N LEU A 113 -5.26 -16.21 -5.37
CA LEU A 113 -5.61 -17.42 -6.10
C LEU A 113 -4.58 -18.54 -5.89
N ALA A 114 -3.29 -18.22 -5.93
CA ALA A 114 -2.22 -19.18 -5.70
C ALA A 114 -2.13 -19.62 -4.23
N SER A 115 -2.63 -18.80 -3.30
CA SER A 115 -2.68 -19.13 -1.87
C SER A 115 -3.92 -19.94 -1.49
N ALA A 116 -5.02 -19.81 -2.24
CA ALA A 116 -6.27 -20.54 -2.01
C ALA A 116 -6.25 -21.99 -2.55
N ARG A 117 -5.26 -22.34 -3.38
CA ARG A 117 -5.10 -23.68 -3.97
C ARG A 117 -4.28 -24.64 -3.10
N LYS A 118 -4.09 -24.35 -1.81
CA LYS A 118 -3.41 -25.22 -0.84
C LYS A 118 -4.29 -25.49 0.36
#